data_AF-A0A8I2C9I4-F1
#
_entry.id   AF-A0A8I2C9I4-F1
#
_cell.length_a   1.000
_cell.length_b   1.000
_cell.length_c   1.000
_cell.angle_alpha   90.00
_cell.angle_beta   90.00
_cell.angle_gamma   90.00
#
_symmetry.space_group_name_H-M   'P 1'
#
loop_
_entity.id
_entity.type
_entity.pdbx_description
1 polymer ?
#
loop_
_entity_poly.entity_id
_entity_poly.type
_entity_poly.pdbx_seq_one_letter_code
_entity_poly.pdbx_strand_id
1 'polypeptide(L)'
;MSPSETRPPMLFCWGYDGVPGEFHGYINSLSEDGDTGEYKETGVTACAKQLRASLSERRKPFIVDKKKLPRLTPLEQNFIYMLHAYCAYHRQPAPPELLWLTFEALGLKVGEPALEFHKVIGIKLNTKIEDMEAFHTAALLDGKADAAGRSLPVLKLAKLIGVERETIRRWREEPAYKDRRKFVASVSGDNGT
;
A
#
# COMPACT_ATOMS: atom_id res chain seq x y z
N MET A 1 56.82 22.03 -0.16
CA MET A 1 55.71 21.85 0.79
C MET A 1 54.42 21.95 0.01
N SER A 2 53.81 20.81 -0.35
CA SER A 2 52.51 20.80 -1.02
C SER A 2 51.42 20.98 0.05
N PRO A 3 50.41 21.82 -0.18
CA PRO A 3 49.36 22.05 0.78
C PRO A 3 48.62 20.72 0.98
N SER A 4 48.46 20.32 2.25
CA SER A 4 47.64 19.18 2.62
C SER A 4 46.24 19.41 2.07
N GLU A 5 45.85 18.64 1.07
CA GLU A 5 44.47 18.55 0.64
C GLU A 5 43.64 18.08 1.83
N THR A 6 43.01 19.04 2.52
CA THR A 6 41.96 18.78 3.49
C THR A 6 40.82 18.16 2.71
N ARG A 7 40.81 16.81 2.64
CA ARG A 7 39.65 16.08 2.15
C ARG A 7 38.45 16.54 2.98
N PRO A 8 37.34 16.95 2.36
CA PRO A 8 36.15 17.30 3.10
C PRO A 8 35.75 16.12 3.99
N PRO A 9 35.26 16.36 5.22
CA PRO A 9 34.79 15.28 6.09
C PRO A 9 33.78 14.44 5.30
N MET A 10 33.92 13.12 5.34
CA MET A 10 33.02 12.20 4.66
C MET A 10 31.59 12.47 5.12
N LEU A 11 30.84 13.20 4.29
CA LEU A 11 29.39 13.22 4.28
C LEU A 11 28.93 11.77 4.19
N PHE A 12 28.18 11.28 5.19
CA PHE A 12 27.50 9.98 5.25
C PHE A 12 28.15 8.89 4.38
N CYS A 13 28.87 7.95 4.98
CA CYS A 13 29.39 6.81 4.25
C CYS A 13 28.21 5.95 3.76
N TRP A 14 27.70 6.27 2.56
CA TRP A 14 26.72 5.46 1.85
C TRP A 14 27.33 4.08 1.67
N GLY A 15 26.65 3.07 2.22
CA GLY A 15 26.97 1.68 1.98
C GLY A 15 26.85 1.34 0.49
N TYR A 16 27.43 0.20 0.10
CA TYR A 16 27.36 -0.30 -1.27
C TYR A 16 25.92 -0.53 -1.76
N ASP A 17 24.99 -0.66 -0.81
CA ASP A 17 23.56 -0.81 -0.98
C ASP A 17 22.78 0.51 -1.14
N GLY A 18 23.47 1.65 -1.09
CA GLY A 18 22.82 2.95 -1.13
C GLY A 18 22.12 3.31 0.19
N VAL A 19 22.57 2.76 1.31
CA VAL A 19 22.08 3.08 2.66
C VAL A 19 23.24 3.54 3.55
N PRO A 20 23.15 4.68 4.26
CA PRO A 20 24.22 5.13 5.15
C PRO A 20 24.53 4.10 6.25
N GLY A 21 25.81 3.91 6.58
CA GLY A 21 26.22 2.97 7.64
C GLY A 21 25.61 3.27 9.01
N GLU A 22 25.33 4.53 9.32
CA GLU A 22 24.63 4.94 10.54
C GLU A 22 23.18 4.44 10.55
N PHE A 23 22.57 4.31 9.37
CA PHE A 23 21.22 3.79 9.23
C PHE A 23 21.17 2.27 9.40
N HIS A 24 22.20 1.56 8.92
CA HIS A 24 22.41 0.14 9.26
C HIS A 24 22.52 -0.05 10.78
N GLY A 25 23.36 0.75 11.44
CA GLY A 25 23.50 0.73 12.90
C GLY A 25 22.19 1.01 13.62
N TYR A 26 21.38 1.94 13.09
CA TYR A 26 20.06 2.23 13.63
C TYR A 26 19.09 1.04 13.50
N ILE A 27 18.99 0.42 12.33
CA ILE A 27 18.16 -0.79 12.13
C ILE A 27 18.61 -1.91 13.08
N ASN A 28 19.91 -2.14 13.18
CA ASN A 28 20.48 -3.18 14.04
C ASN A 28 20.18 -2.90 15.53
N SER A 29 20.24 -1.64 15.97
CA SER A 29 19.91 -1.26 17.35
C SER A 29 18.45 -1.51 17.74
N LEU A 30 17.55 -1.57 16.75
CA LEU A 30 16.14 -1.86 16.92
C LEU A 30 15.80 -3.34 16.72
N SER A 31 16.76 -4.15 16.31
CA SER A 31 16.62 -5.58 16.11
C SER A 31 16.88 -6.31 17.43
N GLU A 32 16.09 -7.35 17.69
CA GLU A 32 16.32 -8.26 18.82
C GLU A 32 17.55 -9.16 18.59
N ASP A 33 17.94 -9.30 17.32
CA ASP A 33 19.09 -10.09 16.88
C ASP A 33 20.29 -9.15 16.77
N GLY A 34 21.28 -9.28 17.66
CA GLY A 34 22.49 -8.45 17.70
C GLY A 34 23.25 -8.34 16.36
N ASP A 35 24.34 -7.58 16.30
CA ASP A 35 24.99 -7.22 15.03
C ASP A 35 25.68 -8.43 14.33
N THR A 36 24.97 -9.07 13.39
CA THR A 36 25.46 -10.24 12.63
C THR A 36 25.77 -9.93 11.16
N GLY A 37 25.56 -8.69 10.70
CA GLY A 37 25.66 -8.32 9.27
C GLY A 37 24.57 -8.95 8.38
N GLU A 38 23.64 -9.69 8.97
CA GLU A 38 22.49 -10.29 8.31
C GLU A 38 21.30 -9.34 8.26
N TYR A 39 20.34 -9.62 7.38
CA TYR A 39 19.10 -8.86 7.27
C TYR A 39 18.33 -8.84 8.60
N LYS A 40 17.97 -7.65 9.07
CA LYS A 40 17.27 -7.45 10.34
C LYS A 40 15.79 -7.13 10.15
N GLU A 41 14.98 -8.15 9.91
CA GLU A 41 13.52 -8.00 9.71
C GLU A 41 12.84 -7.26 10.87
N THR A 42 13.20 -7.63 12.10
CA THR A 42 12.67 -7.03 13.33
C THR A 42 13.02 -5.54 13.42
N GLY A 43 14.25 -5.16 13.07
CA GLY A 43 14.71 -3.77 13.04
C GLY A 43 14.00 -2.93 11.98
N VAL A 44 13.85 -3.45 10.76
CA VAL A 44 13.10 -2.78 9.68
C VAL A 44 11.63 -2.56 10.09
N THR A 45 11.01 -3.60 10.64
CA THR A 45 9.62 -3.56 11.11
C THR A 45 9.46 -2.56 12.27
N ALA A 46 10.38 -2.55 13.22
CA ALA A 46 10.37 -1.61 14.34
C ALA A 46 10.49 -0.16 13.86
N CYS A 47 11.40 0.11 12.92
CA CYS A 47 11.54 1.44 12.33
C CYS A 47 10.25 1.89 11.61
N ALA A 48 9.67 1.03 10.78
CA ALA A 48 8.41 1.32 10.10
C ALA A 48 7.25 1.57 11.08
N LYS A 49 7.17 0.77 12.16
CA LYS A 49 6.16 0.96 13.23
C LYS A 49 6.34 2.29 13.96
N GLN A 50 7.57 2.68 14.29
CA GLN A 50 7.87 3.97 14.93
C GLN A 50 7.47 5.15 14.04
N LEU A 51 7.81 5.12 12.75
CA LEU A 51 7.39 6.16 11.79
C LEU A 51 5.86 6.25 11.70
N ARG A 52 5.18 5.10 11.62
CA ARG A 52 3.72 5.04 11.57
C ARG A 52 3.07 5.58 12.85
N ALA A 53 3.61 5.24 14.02
CA ALA A 53 3.11 5.74 15.29
C ALA A 53 3.27 7.26 15.38
N SER A 54 4.47 7.78 15.07
CA SER A 54 4.75 9.21 15.02
C SER A 54 3.79 9.95 14.08
N LEU A 55 3.57 9.43 12.88
CA LEU A 55 2.62 10.00 11.91
C LEU A 55 1.18 9.99 12.43
N SER A 56 0.78 8.90 13.09
CA SER A 56 -0.56 8.76 13.68
C SER A 56 -0.78 9.78 14.79
N GLU A 57 0.16 9.94 15.73
CA GLU A 57 0.11 10.97 16.78
C GLU A 57 0.01 12.37 16.18
N ARG A 58 0.83 12.68 15.17
CA ARG A 58 0.80 13.98 14.49
C ARG A 58 -0.54 14.25 13.79
N ARG A 59 -1.23 13.21 13.34
CA ARG A 59 -2.51 13.30 12.62
C ARG A 59 -3.73 13.32 13.53
N LYS A 60 -3.65 12.80 14.76
CA LYS A 60 -4.75 12.81 15.73
C LYS A 60 -5.51 14.15 15.82
N PRO A 61 -4.86 15.32 16.02
CA PRO A 61 -5.59 16.58 16.11
C PRO A 61 -6.29 16.97 14.80
N PHE A 62 -5.73 16.59 13.65
CA PHE A 62 -6.33 16.87 12.34
C PHE A 62 -7.54 15.98 12.05
N ILE A 63 -7.54 14.73 12.55
CA ILE A 63 -8.68 13.82 12.44
C ILE A 63 -9.85 14.35 13.28
N VAL A 64 -9.57 14.77 14.52
CA VAL A 64 -10.58 15.36 15.43
C VAL A 64 -11.20 16.62 14.81
N ASP A 65 -10.36 17.50 14.27
CA ASP A 65 -10.79 18.77 13.66
C ASP A 65 -11.32 18.63 12.21
N LYS A 66 -11.37 17.40 11.65
CA LYS A 66 -11.71 17.13 10.23
C LYS A 66 -10.90 17.97 9.23
N LYS A 67 -9.65 18.30 9.59
CA LYS A 67 -8.73 19.07 8.76
C LYS A 67 -7.96 18.15 7.81
N LYS A 68 -7.39 18.74 6.75
CA LYS A 68 -6.50 18.03 5.83
C LYS A 68 -5.32 17.45 6.61
N LEU A 69 -5.11 16.14 6.47
CA LEU A 69 -4.03 15.46 7.18
C LEU A 69 -2.66 15.95 6.67
N PRO A 70 -1.69 16.16 7.57
CA PRO A 70 -0.33 16.45 7.16
C PRO A 70 0.23 15.29 6.33
N ARG A 71 0.86 15.65 5.21
CA ARG A 71 1.66 14.73 4.39
C ARG A 71 2.92 14.31 5.16
N LEU A 72 3.56 13.26 4.67
CA LEU A 72 4.91 12.91 5.11
C LEU A 72 5.88 14.04 4.76
N THR A 73 6.79 14.32 5.67
CA THR A 73 7.90 15.25 5.48
C THR A 73 8.94 14.62 4.54
N PRO A 74 9.79 15.42 3.87
CA PRO A 74 10.87 14.89 3.04
C PRO A 74 11.80 13.94 3.79
N LEU A 75 12.05 14.19 5.08
CA LEU A 75 12.86 13.32 5.92
C LEU A 75 12.20 11.96 6.11
N GLU A 76 10.90 11.91 6.40
CA GLU A 76 10.16 10.65 6.53
C GLU A 76 10.12 9.87 5.21
N GLN A 77 9.98 10.55 4.08
CA GLN A 77 10.04 9.92 2.75
C GLN A 77 11.42 9.32 2.47
N ASN A 78 12.49 10.02 2.82
CA ASN A 78 13.85 9.50 2.70
C ASN A 78 14.08 8.28 3.61
N PHE A 79 13.53 8.27 4.83
CA PHE A 79 13.58 7.08 5.70
C PHE A 79 12.89 5.88 5.06
N ILE A 80 11.70 6.08 4.48
CA ILE A 80 10.97 5.01 3.78
C ILE A 80 11.80 4.48 2.60
N TYR A 81 12.42 5.38 1.81
CA TYR A 81 13.31 4.99 0.73
C TYR A 81 14.50 4.17 1.22
N MET A 82 15.18 4.59 2.30
CA MET A 82 16.33 3.87 2.85
C MET A 82 15.94 2.48 3.38
N LEU A 83 14.76 2.33 3.98
CA LEU A 83 14.25 1.01 4.41
C LEU A 83 14.00 0.09 3.21
N HIS A 84 13.47 0.61 2.10
CA HIS A 84 13.30 -0.17 0.86
C HIS A 84 14.63 -0.56 0.21
N ALA A 85 15.59 0.37 0.17
CA ALA A 85 16.92 0.09 -0.35
C ALA A 85 17.60 -1.03 0.45
N TYR A 86 17.48 -0.98 1.79
CA TYR A 86 17.96 -2.04 2.68
C TYR A 86 17.30 -3.40 2.39
N CYS A 87 15.96 -3.47 2.32
CA CYS A 87 15.25 -4.70 1.96
C CYS A 87 15.68 -5.23 0.58
N ALA A 88 15.78 -4.35 -0.42
CA ALA A 88 16.14 -4.72 -1.79
C ALA A 88 17.56 -5.27 -1.89
N TYR A 89 18.53 -4.67 -1.20
CA TYR A 89 19.90 -5.14 -1.15
C TYR A 89 20.01 -6.55 -0.58
N HIS A 90 19.29 -6.82 0.51
CA HIS A 90 19.22 -8.14 1.12
C HIS A 90 18.29 -9.12 0.38
N ARG A 91 17.67 -8.69 -0.73
CA ARG A 91 16.70 -9.46 -1.54
C ARG A 91 15.51 -9.98 -0.72
N GLN A 92 15.08 -9.18 0.26
CA GLN A 92 13.96 -9.50 1.13
C GLN A 92 12.72 -8.67 0.77
N PRO A 93 11.52 -9.21 0.97
CA PRO A 93 10.30 -8.45 0.77
C PRO A 93 10.18 -7.32 1.80
N ALA A 94 9.60 -6.19 1.39
CA ALA A 94 9.25 -5.12 2.31
C ALA A 94 8.13 -5.57 3.27
N PRO A 95 8.26 -5.34 4.59
CA PRO A 95 7.21 -5.71 5.54
C PRO A 95 5.93 -4.88 5.33
N PRO A 96 4.76 -5.37 5.75
CA PRO A 96 3.47 -4.71 5.53
C PRO A 96 3.42 -3.25 6.03
N GLU A 97 4.07 -2.95 7.15
CA GLU A 97 4.14 -1.60 7.71
C GLU A 97 4.90 -0.63 6.81
N LEU A 98 5.98 -1.11 6.17
CA LEU A 98 6.75 -0.31 5.22
C LEU A 98 5.97 -0.08 3.93
N LEU A 99 5.25 -1.09 3.44
CA LEU A 99 4.36 -0.95 2.28
C LEU A 99 3.27 0.09 2.55
N TRP A 100 2.64 0.06 3.72
CA TRP A 100 1.65 1.06 4.12
C TRP A 100 2.21 2.49 4.08
N LEU A 101 3.41 2.69 4.65
CA LEU A 101 4.11 3.98 4.63
C LEU A 101 4.45 4.43 3.20
N THR A 102 4.70 3.49 2.29
CA THR A 102 5.00 3.78 0.88
C THR A 102 3.78 4.35 0.16
N PHE A 103 2.61 3.77 0.39
CA PHE A 103 1.36 4.31 -0.13
C PHE A 103 1.11 5.73 0.39
N GLU A 104 1.32 5.94 1.69
CA GLU A 104 1.25 7.28 2.29
C GLU A 104 2.24 8.27 1.68
N ALA A 105 3.48 7.84 1.39
CA ALA A 105 4.53 8.68 0.80
C ALA A 105 4.18 9.12 -0.61
N LEU A 106 3.57 8.22 -1.39
CA LEU A 106 3.07 8.48 -2.73
C LEU A 106 1.74 9.25 -2.74
N GLY A 107 1.18 9.57 -1.55
CA GLY A 107 -0.12 10.22 -1.43
C GLY A 107 -1.28 9.35 -1.91
N LEU A 108 -1.07 8.04 -1.96
CA LEU A 108 -2.06 7.03 -2.31
C LEU A 108 -2.82 6.69 -1.05
N LYS A 109 -4.15 6.80 -1.08
CA LYS A 109 -4.96 6.27 0.03
C LYS A 109 -5.11 4.77 -0.16
N VAL A 110 -5.10 4.01 0.92
CA VAL A 110 -5.46 2.59 0.88
C VAL A 110 -6.85 2.46 0.25
N GLY A 111 -6.93 1.80 -0.91
CA GLY A 111 -8.17 1.65 -1.69
C GLY A 111 -8.43 2.74 -2.74
N GLU A 112 -7.61 3.79 -2.86
CA GLU A 112 -7.67 4.79 -3.94
C GLU A 112 -6.38 4.73 -4.78
N PRO A 113 -6.43 4.26 -6.05
CA PRO A 113 -5.26 4.22 -6.92
C PRO A 113 -4.74 5.63 -7.26
N ALA A 114 -3.50 5.73 -7.74
CA ALA A 114 -2.91 7.01 -8.15
C ALA A 114 -3.73 7.69 -9.26
N LEU A 115 -3.78 9.03 -9.29
CA LEU A 115 -4.47 9.81 -10.34
C LEU A 115 -4.03 9.43 -11.77
N GLU A 116 -2.77 9.03 -11.93
CA GLU A 116 -2.20 8.56 -13.19
C GLU A 116 -2.76 7.18 -13.56
N PHE A 117 -2.95 6.31 -12.57
CA PHE A 117 -3.58 5.00 -12.73
C PHE A 117 -5.09 5.11 -12.98
N HIS A 118 -5.79 6.12 -12.45
CA HIS A 118 -7.22 6.35 -12.69
C HIS A 118 -7.57 6.45 -14.18
N LYS A 119 -6.68 7.05 -15.00
CA LYS A 119 -6.90 7.18 -16.45
C LYS A 119 -6.68 5.87 -17.19
N VAL A 120 -5.81 5.00 -16.68
CA VAL A 120 -5.48 3.70 -17.29
C VAL A 120 -6.52 2.64 -16.91
N ILE A 121 -7.06 2.69 -15.68
CA ILE A 121 -7.99 1.67 -15.16
C ILE A 121 -9.49 2.08 -15.19
N GLY A 122 -9.83 3.31 -15.60
CA GLY A 122 -11.21 3.72 -15.86
C GLY A 122 -12.15 3.89 -14.65
N ILE A 123 -11.63 3.81 -13.41
CA ILE A 123 -12.47 3.89 -12.20
C ILE A 123 -12.82 5.34 -11.87
N LYS A 124 -14.09 5.73 -12.07
CA LYS A 124 -14.67 7.02 -11.65
C LYS A 124 -14.99 7.01 -10.14
N LEU A 125 -14.47 8.01 -9.43
CA LEU A 125 -14.27 8.09 -7.98
C LEU A 125 -15.48 8.66 -7.19
N ASN A 126 -16.72 8.36 -7.57
CA ASN A 126 -17.89 9.11 -7.06
C ASN A 126 -19.00 8.30 -6.36
N THR A 127 -18.70 7.12 -5.84
CA THR A 127 -19.64 6.39 -4.99
C THR A 127 -18.90 5.92 -3.75
N LYS A 128 -19.23 6.52 -2.59
CA LYS A 128 -18.83 6.00 -1.28
C LYS A 128 -19.47 4.63 -1.11
N ILE A 129 -18.75 3.60 -1.51
CA ILE A 129 -19.08 2.23 -1.18
C ILE A 129 -18.65 2.08 0.29
N GLU A 130 -19.63 2.13 1.19
CA GLU A 130 -19.39 2.03 2.64
C GLU A 130 -18.82 0.67 3.05
N ASP A 131 -19.07 -0.37 2.24
CA ASP A 131 -18.58 -1.73 2.44
C ASP A 131 -17.90 -2.27 1.16
N MET A 132 -16.59 -2.02 1.07
CA MET A 132 -15.76 -2.41 -0.07
C MET A 132 -15.55 -3.92 -0.17
N GLU A 133 -15.57 -4.63 0.96
CA GLU A 133 -15.41 -6.09 0.98
C GLU A 133 -16.63 -6.78 0.37
N ALA A 134 -17.83 -6.36 0.79
CA ALA A 134 -19.08 -6.82 0.22
C ALA A 134 -19.18 -6.48 -1.28
N PHE A 135 -18.74 -5.29 -1.69
CA PHE A 135 -18.72 -4.88 -3.09
C PHE A 135 -17.81 -5.75 -3.96
N HIS A 136 -16.57 -5.99 -3.53
CA HIS A 136 -15.63 -6.84 -4.26
C HIS A 136 -16.11 -8.29 -4.33
N THR A 137 -16.63 -8.81 -3.23
CA THR A 137 -17.16 -10.18 -3.16
C THR A 137 -18.38 -10.33 -4.07
N ALA A 138 -19.27 -9.33 -4.11
CA ALA A 138 -20.41 -9.31 -5.01
C ALA A 138 -19.98 -9.31 -6.49
N ALA A 139 -19.03 -8.44 -6.87
CA ALA A 139 -18.49 -8.39 -8.24
C ALA A 139 -17.79 -9.69 -8.64
N LEU A 140 -17.08 -10.34 -7.71
CA LEU A 140 -16.45 -11.64 -7.92
C LEU A 140 -17.48 -12.74 -8.20
N LEU A 141 -18.55 -12.83 -7.40
CA LEU A 141 -19.59 -13.84 -7.59
C LEU A 141 -20.35 -13.61 -8.89
N ASP A 142 -20.69 -12.36 -9.22
CA ASP A 142 -21.31 -12.01 -10.50
C ASP A 142 -20.40 -12.36 -11.68
N GLY A 143 -19.10 -12.06 -11.60
CA GLY A 143 -18.15 -12.38 -12.68
C GLY A 143 -17.97 -13.88 -12.88
N LYS A 144 -17.96 -14.67 -11.80
CA LYS A 144 -17.95 -16.14 -11.89
C LYS A 144 -19.23 -16.71 -12.50
N ALA A 145 -20.38 -16.12 -12.18
CA ALA A 145 -21.64 -16.51 -12.79
C ALA A 145 -21.63 -16.22 -14.29
N ASP A 146 -21.13 -15.05 -14.70
CA ASP A 146 -21.00 -14.67 -16.10
C ASP A 146 -20.07 -15.59 -16.88
N ALA A 147 -18.91 -15.96 -16.31
CA ALA A 147 -18.00 -16.94 -16.91
C ALA A 147 -18.68 -18.30 -17.14
N ALA A 148 -19.62 -18.67 -16.25
CA ALA A 148 -20.43 -19.88 -16.38
C ALA A 148 -21.65 -19.72 -17.31
N GLY A 149 -21.78 -18.58 -18.02
CA GLY A 149 -22.91 -18.28 -18.90
C GLY A 149 -24.23 -18.04 -18.18
N ARG A 150 -24.20 -17.69 -16.89
CA ARG A 150 -25.38 -17.50 -16.04
C ARG A 150 -25.40 -16.11 -15.43
N SER A 151 -26.58 -15.63 -15.05
CA SER A 151 -26.74 -14.38 -14.30
C SER A 151 -27.24 -14.66 -12.89
N LEU A 152 -26.56 -14.13 -11.87
CA LEU A 152 -27.02 -14.25 -10.49
C LEU A 152 -28.22 -13.31 -10.24
N PRO A 153 -29.33 -13.81 -9.69
CA PRO A 153 -30.44 -12.95 -9.29
C PRO A 153 -30.02 -11.99 -8.16
N VAL A 154 -30.46 -10.73 -8.23
CA VAL A 154 -30.17 -9.68 -7.23
C VAL A 154 -30.47 -10.15 -5.81
N LEU A 155 -31.61 -10.80 -5.61
CA LEU A 155 -32.02 -11.33 -4.31
C LEU A 155 -31.05 -12.38 -3.78
N LYS A 156 -30.57 -13.29 -4.64
CA LYS A 156 -29.64 -14.34 -4.24
C LYS A 156 -28.30 -13.74 -3.85
N LEU A 157 -27.79 -12.79 -4.64
CA LEU A 157 -26.53 -12.11 -4.35
C LEU A 157 -26.59 -11.30 -3.06
N ALA A 158 -27.66 -10.52 -2.86
CA ALA A 158 -27.91 -9.75 -1.64
C ALA A 158 -27.86 -10.63 -0.38
N LYS A 159 -28.52 -11.81 -0.42
CA LYS A 159 -28.48 -12.79 0.68
C LYS A 159 -27.10 -13.39 0.92
N LEU A 160 -26.35 -13.70 -0.15
CA LEU A 160 -25.01 -14.28 -0.03
C LEU A 160 -23.99 -13.31 0.57
N ILE A 161 -24.15 -12.02 0.25
CA ILE A 161 -23.22 -10.96 0.67
C ILE A 161 -23.64 -10.31 2.00
N GLY A 162 -24.91 -10.42 2.38
CA GLY A 162 -25.42 -9.81 3.62
C GLY A 162 -25.79 -8.33 3.48
N VAL A 163 -26.17 -7.89 2.28
CA VAL A 163 -26.54 -6.49 1.98
C VAL A 163 -27.96 -6.38 1.44
N GLU A 164 -28.52 -5.18 1.44
CA GLU A 164 -29.83 -4.92 0.86
C GLU A 164 -29.85 -5.08 -0.67
N ARG A 165 -31.02 -5.41 -1.23
CA ARG A 165 -31.20 -5.58 -2.68
C ARG A 165 -30.89 -4.31 -3.47
N GLU A 166 -31.25 -3.15 -2.90
CA GLU A 166 -31.06 -1.87 -3.54
C GLU A 166 -29.58 -1.49 -3.66
N THR A 167 -28.78 -1.87 -2.65
CA THR A 167 -27.32 -1.76 -2.69
C THR A 167 -26.73 -2.52 -3.87
N ILE A 168 -27.16 -3.78 -4.09
CA ILE A 168 -26.70 -4.58 -5.25
C ILE A 168 -27.12 -3.97 -6.58
N ARG A 169 -28.35 -3.44 -6.69
CA ARG A 169 -28.82 -2.77 -7.92
C ARG A 169 -27.95 -1.56 -8.24
N ARG A 170 -27.77 -0.68 -7.26
CA ARG A 170 -26.91 0.50 -7.37
C ARG A 170 -25.50 0.11 -7.80
N TRP A 171 -24.88 -0.87 -7.11
CA TRP A 171 -23.53 -1.34 -7.46
C TRP A 171 -23.45 -1.85 -8.90
N ARG A 172 -24.41 -2.65 -9.37
CA ARG A 172 -24.42 -3.17 -10.76
C ARG A 172 -24.53 -2.08 -11.83
N GLU A 173 -25.00 -0.90 -11.49
CA GLU A 173 -25.04 0.24 -12.41
C GLU A 173 -23.70 0.98 -12.48
N GLU A 174 -22.88 0.88 -11.44
CA GLU A 174 -21.59 1.57 -11.33
C GLU A 174 -20.56 1.03 -12.34
N PRO A 175 -19.82 1.91 -13.04
CA PRO A 175 -18.76 1.51 -13.97
C PRO A 175 -17.72 0.58 -13.32
N ALA A 176 -17.26 0.93 -12.12
CA ALA A 176 -16.24 0.16 -11.40
C ALA A 176 -16.67 -1.29 -11.09
N TYR A 177 -17.95 -1.50 -10.80
CA TYR A 177 -18.49 -2.84 -10.57
C TYR A 177 -18.55 -3.65 -11.88
N LYS A 178 -19.03 -3.02 -12.96
CA LYS A 178 -19.12 -3.64 -14.29
C LYS A 178 -17.74 -4.07 -14.79
N ASP A 179 -16.73 -3.21 -14.62
CA ASP A 179 -15.36 -3.48 -15.06
C ASP A 179 -14.75 -4.65 -14.28
N ARG A 180 -14.92 -4.68 -12.96
CA ARG A 180 -14.46 -5.80 -12.12
C ARG A 180 -15.16 -7.11 -12.46
N ARG A 181 -16.49 -7.08 -12.62
CA ARG A 181 -17.29 -8.24 -13.03
C ARG A 181 -16.80 -8.82 -14.36
N LYS A 182 -16.56 -7.96 -15.37
CA LYS A 182 -16.00 -8.36 -16.67
C LYS A 182 -14.61 -8.98 -16.55
N PHE A 183 -13.71 -8.36 -15.78
CA PHE A 183 -12.35 -8.87 -15.56
C PHE A 183 -12.37 -10.27 -14.90
N VAL A 184 -13.19 -10.45 -13.87
CA VAL A 184 -13.34 -11.76 -13.23
C VAL A 184 -13.88 -12.78 -14.21
N ALA A 185 -14.86 -12.40 -15.04
CA ALA A 185 -15.42 -13.28 -16.05
C ALA A 185 -14.38 -13.72 -17.09
N SER A 186 -13.52 -12.81 -17.57
CA SER A 186 -12.47 -13.14 -18.54
C SER A 186 -11.41 -14.07 -17.94
N VAL A 187 -10.92 -13.78 -16.73
CA VAL A 187 -9.90 -14.61 -16.06
C VAL A 187 -10.44 -15.99 -15.68
N SER A 188 -11.73 -16.08 -15.31
CA SER A 188 -12.35 -17.36 -14.93
C SER A 188 -12.74 -18.21 -16.15
N GLY A 189 -12.94 -17.60 -17.31
CA GLY A 189 -13.25 -18.29 -18.57
C GLY A 189 -12.03 -18.97 -19.20
N ASP A 190 -10.82 -18.43 -19.01
CA ASP A 190 -9.58 -18.94 -19.61
C ASP A 190 -9.02 -20.20 -18.91
N ASN A 191 -9.55 -20.59 -17.75
CA ASN A 191 -9.13 -21.83 -17.06
C ASN A 191 -9.84 -23.10 -17.58
N GLY A 192 -10.39 -23.05 -18.80
CA GLY A 192 -11.27 -24.06 -19.37
C GLY A 192 -10.85 -24.67 -20.72
N THR A 193 -9.59 -24.51 -21.13
CA THR A 193 -9.01 -25.17 -22.32
C THR A 193 -7.71 -25.87 -21.98
#